data_AF-C3X5S7-F1
#
_entry.id   AF-C3X5S7-F1
#
_cell.length_a   1.000
_cell.length_b   1.000
_cell.length_c   1.000
_cell.angle_alpha   90.00
_cell.angle_beta   90.00
_cell.angle_gamma   90.00
#
_symmetry.space_group_name_H-M   'P 1'
#
loop_
_entity.id
_entity.type
_entity.pdbx_description
1 polymer ?
#
loop_
_entity_poly.entity_id
_entity_poly.type
_entity_poly.pdbx_seq_one_letter_code
_entity_poly.pdbx_strand_id
1 'polypeptide(L)'
;MASREELQLLRKARTGDTASQFALGELYLFGSKSLPQSLTTALHWLGRAARQGDAAAKRLIGNHIPYEVANLHPDRQLLERWYRDALDEGCYRAGLVLAKLLLSSGTATDSKKRSEAIAILEKIVDHDIPEAQWLLAELVKNSNRYSPLKGSALKWTACAANAGIVDAQIALIEHAWKNADYETFLQHALPIARSLLQSGAQPEAADTDGHSARLLLRCGQLLFKEQGDSAAEEIQSMWEMAARYKNAEAAFLLGLWHARMDENGKRTLFGAGPTSFKKAIHWLTQAGGQGLPKAWYALSLIYQKAEFSQRNLSAAQRYLETAANLGHPRAQYERGLHAWRNRRDNESNDVQAVYWLQKATGNGQTEAATLLDRIAVKAQPALWAVKALQHLTRETVSSHPFLAARLELAAVFGLSRPEALLLDIHSADKGHCLLVDIREFYRRSKRRLILIQTGKERQTVSRIGRLFEKVDCGLKGPEGNYRQRQYRLKTLLPPVTQEPPEDDTAPQALSFQ
;
A
#
# COMPACT_ATOMS: atom_id res chain seq x y z
N MET A 1 41.68 10.23 -45.02
CA MET A 1 42.02 9.20 -46.01
C MET A 1 43.02 8.25 -45.37
N ALA A 2 42.82 6.93 -45.52
CA ALA A 2 43.70 5.92 -44.92
C ALA A 2 45.15 6.09 -45.39
N SER A 3 46.11 5.91 -44.48
CA SER A 3 47.53 6.04 -44.79
C SER A 3 47.97 4.94 -45.77
N ARG A 4 49.08 5.16 -46.49
CA ARG A 4 49.62 4.16 -47.44
C ARG A 4 49.95 2.83 -46.75
N GLU A 5 50.36 2.90 -45.48
CA GLU A 5 50.65 1.74 -44.62
C GLU A 5 49.36 1.01 -44.22
N GLU A 6 48.31 1.74 -43.83
CA GLU A 6 46.99 1.16 -43.51
C GLU A 6 46.34 0.47 -44.72
N LEU A 7 46.52 1.02 -45.93
CA LEU A 7 46.03 0.40 -47.17
C LEU A 7 46.80 -0.89 -47.51
N GLN A 8 48.10 -0.94 -47.22
CA GLN A 8 48.89 -2.16 -47.35
C GLN A 8 48.48 -3.20 -46.30
N LEU A 9 48.25 -2.77 -45.06
CA LEU A 9 47.77 -3.62 -43.96
C LEU A 9 46.40 -4.22 -44.29
N LEU A 10 45.48 -3.42 -44.82
CA LEU A 10 44.16 -3.88 -45.28
C LEU A 10 44.25 -4.95 -46.38
N ARG A 11 45.17 -4.79 -47.33
CA ARG A 11 45.39 -5.80 -48.38
C ARG A 11 45.90 -7.11 -47.79
N LYS A 12 46.92 -7.05 -46.92
CA LYS A 12 47.50 -8.25 -46.27
C LYS A 12 46.52 -8.94 -45.32
N ALA A 13 45.74 -8.18 -44.56
CA ALA A 13 44.71 -8.73 -43.69
C ALA A 13 43.62 -9.46 -44.49
N ARG A 14 43.24 -8.94 -45.66
CA ARG A 14 42.30 -9.58 -46.59
C ARG A 14 42.85 -10.86 -47.19
N THR A 15 44.16 -10.93 -47.47
CA THR A 15 44.81 -12.15 -47.99
C THR A 15 45.01 -13.23 -46.94
N GLY A 16 44.65 -12.99 -45.67
CA GLY A 16 44.63 -14.00 -44.61
C GLY A 16 45.75 -13.88 -43.57
N ASP A 17 46.68 -12.93 -43.73
CA ASP A 17 47.84 -12.76 -42.84
C ASP A 17 47.41 -12.45 -41.40
N THR A 18 47.83 -13.29 -40.45
CA THR A 18 47.45 -13.20 -39.03
C THR A 18 47.92 -11.92 -38.38
N ALA A 19 49.20 -11.57 -38.57
CA ALA A 19 49.81 -10.37 -37.99
C ALA A 19 49.11 -9.09 -38.49
N SER A 20 48.80 -9.03 -39.79
CA SER A 20 48.06 -7.90 -40.36
C SER A 20 46.61 -7.84 -39.90
N GLN A 21 45.94 -8.98 -39.68
CA GLN A 21 44.58 -9.01 -39.10
C GLN A 21 44.57 -8.53 -37.66
N PHE A 22 45.54 -8.96 -36.85
CA PHE A 22 45.72 -8.49 -35.48
C PHE A 22 45.93 -6.98 -35.44
N ALA A 23 46.94 -6.49 -36.16
CA ALA A 23 47.30 -5.06 -36.18
C ALA A 23 46.15 -4.19 -36.70
N LEU A 24 45.41 -4.66 -37.70
CA LEU A 24 44.24 -3.93 -38.20
C LEU A 24 43.10 -3.90 -37.17
N GLY A 25 42.87 -5.01 -36.48
CA GLY A 25 41.89 -5.10 -35.40
C GLY A 25 42.22 -4.15 -34.23
N GLU A 26 43.50 -4.08 -33.85
CA GLU A 26 44.01 -3.15 -32.85
C GLU A 26 43.83 -1.68 -33.25
N LEU A 27 44.11 -1.34 -34.51
CA LEU A 27 43.88 0.01 -35.03
C LEU A 27 42.41 0.43 -34.97
N TYR A 28 41.47 -0.47 -35.27
CA TYR A 28 40.04 -0.17 -35.12
C TYR A 28 39.60 -0.14 -33.65
N LEU A 29 40.28 -0.86 -32.76
CA LEU A 29 39.94 -0.93 -31.34
C LEU A 29 40.25 0.38 -30.61
N PHE A 30 41.40 0.97 -30.89
CA PHE A 30 41.86 2.21 -30.26
C PHE A 30 41.64 3.46 -31.12
N GLY A 31 41.40 3.28 -32.42
CA GLY A 31 41.36 4.36 -33.40
C GLY A 31 42.76 4.83 -33.79
N SER A 32 42.88 5.40 -34.98
CA SER A 32 44.09 6.06 -35.47
C SER A 32 43.76 7.45 -36.01
N LYS A 33 44.79 8.22 -36.40
CA LYS A 33 44.61 9.54 -37.04
C LYS A 33 43.78 9.47 -38.33
N SER A 34 43.72 8.30 -38.96
CA SER A 34 43.07 8.06 -40.26
C SER A 34 41.89 7.09 -40.20
N LEU A 35 41.76 6.30 -39.13
CA LEU A 35 40.70 5.31 -38.93
C LEU A 35 39.91 5.58 -37.64
N PRO A 36 38.57 5.68 -37.70
CA PRO A 36 37.76 5.86 -36.50
C PRO A 36 37.73 4.59 -35.65
N GLN A 37 37.54 4.77 -34.35
CA GLN A 37 37.31 3.66 -33.43
C GLN A 37 36.01 2.93 -33.79
N SER A 38 36.06 1.61 -33.91
CA SER A 38 34.89 0.76 -34.14
C SER A 38 35.09 -0.63 -33.54
N LEU A 39 34.39 -0.90 -32.43
CA LEU A 39 34.49 -2.16 -31.69
C LEU A 39 33.99 -3.37 -32.50
N THR A 40 32.99 -3.17 -33.36
CA THR A 40 32.45 -4.23 -34.22
C THR A 40 33.43 -4.64 -35.31
N THR A 41 34.12 -3.69 -35.95
CA THR A 41 35.13 -4.01 -36.96
C THR A 41 36.41 -4.52 -36.32
N ALA A 42 36.78 -4.00 -35.15
CA ALA A 42 37.86 -4.53 -34.33
C ALA A 42 37.61 -6.01 -33.99
N LEU A 43 36.42 -6.34 -33.47
CA LEU A 43 36.05 -7.73 -33.16
C LEU A 43 36.06 -8.61 -34.41
N HIS A 44 35.65 -8.11 -35.57
CA HIS A 44 35.72 -8.85 -36.83
C HIS A 44 37.16 -9.25 -37.18
N TRP A 45 38.09 -8.30 -37.18
CA TRP A 45 39.49 -8.55 -37.57
C TRP A 45 40.26 -9.34 -36.51
N LEU A 46 40.13 -8.96 -35.23
CA LEU A 46 40.69 -9.71 -34.11
C LEU A 46 40.12 -11.13 -34.05
N GLY A 47 38.83 -11.32 -34.34
CA GLY A 47 38.21 -12.63 -34.39
C GLY A 47 38.79 -13.53 -35.50
N ARG A 48 39.20 -12.96 -36.64
CA ARG A 48 39.90 -13.72 -37.70
C ARG A 48 41.30 -14.15 -37.25
N ALA A 49 42.06 -13.25 -36.60
CA ALA A 49 43.37 -13.59 -36.04
C ALA A 49 43.24 -14.65 -34.91
N ALA A 50 42.27 -14.49 -34.02
CA ALA A 50 42.01 -15.41 -32.91
C ALA A 50 41.61 -16.83 -33.39
N ARG A 51 40.86 -16.95 -34.49
CA ARG A 51 40.55 -18.25 -35.12
C ARG A 51 41.81 -18.96 -35.66
N GLN A 52 42.82 -18.19 -36.04
CA GLN A 52 44.11 -18.72 -36.51
C GLN A 52 45.09 -19.01 -35.35
N GLY A 53 44.64 -18.90 -34.09
CA GLY A 53 45.43 -19.25 -32.92
C GLY A 53 46.19 -18.09 -32.26
N ASP A 54 45.95 -16.85 -32.68
CA ASP A 54 46.59 -15.68 -32.07
C ASP A 54 46.05 -15.42 -30.64
N ALA A 55 46.88 -15.67 -29.63
CA ALA A 55 46.56 -15.45 -28.23
C ALA A 55 46.47 -13.94 -27.87
N ALA A 56 47.26 -13.08 -28.53
CA ALA A 56 47.18 -11.64 -28.31
C ALA A 56 45.83 -11.08 -28.79
N ALA A 57 45.32 -11.59 -29.90
CA ALA A 57 43.99 -11.24 -30.39
C ALA A 57 42.89 -11.60 -29.39
N LYS A 58 42.94 -12.82 -28.81
CA LYS A 58 41.99 -13.25 -27.77
C LYS A 58 42.03 -12.34 -26.52
N ARG A 59 43.23 -11.96 -26.06
CA ARG A 59 43.39 -11.03 -24.93
C ARG A 59 42.81 -9.65 -25.21
N LEU A 60 43.03 -9.10 -26.41
CA LEU A 60 42.44 -7.82 -26.80
C LEU A 60 40.91 -7.89 -26.85
N ILE A 61 40.36 -8.99 -27.36
CA ILE A 61 38.91 -9.24 -27.33
C ILE A 61 38.41 -9.27 -25.87
N GLY A 62 39.06 -10.06 -25.01
CA GLY A 62 38.70 -10.19 -23.60
C GLY A 62 38.73 -8.88 -22.80
N ASN A 63 39.75 -8.04 -23.03
CA ASN A 63 39.97 -6.81 -22.29
C ASN A 63 39.06 -5.65 -22.72
N HIS A 64 38.72 -5.57 -24.01
CA HIS A 64 38.17 -4.33 -24.59
C HIS A 64 36.82 -4.49 -25.28
N ILE A 65 36.40 -5.70 -25.65
CA ILE A 65 35.11 -5.89 -26.30
C ILE A 65 34.03 -6.08 -25.23
N PRO A 66 33.07 -5.14 -25.11
CA PRO A 66 32.06 -5.18 -24.06
C PRO A 66 30.91 -6.14 -24.43
N TYR A 67 30.07 -6.43 -23.45
CA TYR A 67 28.96 -7.37 -23.57
C TYR A 67 28.01 -7.01 -24.71
N GLU A 68 27.69 -5.74 -24.92
CA GLU A 68 26.72 -5.28 -25.91
C GLU A 68 27.16 -5.65 -27.33
N VAL A 69 28.46 -5.56 -27.61
CA VAL A 69 29.05 -5.91 -28.91
C VAL A 69 29.16 -7.44 -29.04
N ALA A 70 29.62 -8.12 -27.98
CA ALA A 70 29.77 -9.57 -27.97
C ALA A 70 28.42 -10.29 -28.13
N ASN A 71 27.37 -9.79 -27.48
CA ASN A 71 26.03 -10.36 -27.51
C ASN A 71 25.40 -10.27 -28.92
N LEU A 72 25.74 -9.27 -29.72
CA LEU A 72 25.22 -9.14 -31.09
C LEU A 72 25.97 -10.01 -32.11
N HIS A 73 27.08 -10.63 -31.72
CA HIS A 73 27.88 -11.43 -32.63
C HIS A 73 27.18 -12.76 -32.98
N PRO A 74 27.21 -13.21 -34.26
CA PRO A 74 26.57 -14.46 -34.68
C PRO A 74 27.11 -15.70 -33.96
N ASP A 75 28.44 -15.78 -33.79
CA ASP A 75 29.11 -16.93 -33.18
C ASP A 75 29.31 -16.75 -31.66
N ARG A 76 28.24 -16.69 -30.88
CA ARG A 76 28.34 -16.47 -29.41
C ARG A 76 29.13 -17.58 -28.69
N GLN A 77 28.93 -18.84 -29.07
CA GLN A 77 29.64 -19.97 -28.47
C GLN A 77 31.16 -19.90 -28.65
N LEU A 78 31.62 -19.31 -29.77
CA LEU A 78 33.04 -19.11 -30.02
C LEU A 78 33.60 -18.00 -29.14
N LEU A 79 32.85 -16.90 -28.96
CA LEU A 79 33.21 -15.82 -28.04
C LEU A 79 33.27 -16.33 -26.60
N GLU A 80 32.31 -17.16 -26.15
CA GLU A 80 32.35 -17.77 -24.82
C GLU A 80 33.66 -18.53 -24.56
N ARG A 81 34.20 -19.22 -25.58
CA ARG A 81 35.50 -19.90 -25.48
C ARG A 81 36.65 -18.91 -25.38
N TRP A 82 36.67 -17.87 -26.22
CA TRP A 82 37.74 -16.87 -26.17
C TRP A 82 37.75 -16.06 -24.87
N TYR A 83 36.58 -15.71 -24.34
CA TYR A 83 36.50 -15.05 -23.03
C TYR A 83 36.91 -15.99 -21.89
N ARG A 84 36.68 -17.30 -22.01
CA ARG A 84 37.17 -18.30 -21.04
C ARG A 84 38.70 -18.41 -21.11
N ASP A 85 39.27 -18.52 -22.31
CA ASP A 85 40.73 -18.52 -22.51
C ASP A 85 41.36 -17.24 -21.93
N ALA A 86 40.79 -16.07 -22.23
CA ALA A 86 41.30 -14.80 -21.71
C ALA A 86 41.19 -14.70 -20.17
N LEU A 87 40.11 -15.23 -19.58
CA LEU A 87 39.95 -15.30 -18.13
C LEU A 87 41.00 -16.20 -17.47
N ASP A 88 41.32 -17.34 -18.09
CA ASP A 88 42.37 -18.24 -17.61
C ASP A 88 43.78 -17.63 -17.73
N GLU A 89 43.97 -16.72 -18.69
CA GLU A 89 45.17 -15.87 -18.81
C GLU A 89 45.18 -14.66 -17.86
N GLY A 90 44.17 -14.50 -16.99
CA GLY A 90 44.11 -13.43 -15.97
C GLY A 90 43.35 -12.17 -16.39
N CYS A 91 42.63 -12.18 -17.51
CA CYS A 91 41.74 -11.09 -17.91
C CYS A 91 40.41 -11.16 -17.14
N TYR A 92 40.33 -10.55 -15.96
CA TYR A 92 39.11 -10.62 -15.13
C TYR A 92 37.89 -9.91 -15.75
N ARG A 93 38.10 -8.86 -16.57
CA ARG A 93 37.02 -8.21 -17.35
C ARG A 93 36.36 -9.16 -18.35
N ALA A 94 37.13 -10.09 -18.94
CA ALA A 94 36.58 -11.15 -19.79
C ALA A 94 35.60 -12.04 -19.01
N GLY A 95 35.88 -12.30 -17.73
CA GLY A 95 34.99 -13.05 -16.84
C GLY A 95 33.62 -12.39 -16.66
N LEU A 96 33.56 -11.06 -16.52
CA LEU A 96 32.30 -10.33 -16.40
C LEU A 96 31.46 -10.46 -17.70
N VAL A 97 32.09 -10.28 -18.86
CA VAL A 97 31.41 -10.41 -20.15
C VAL A 97 30.95 -11.84 -20.39
N LEU A 98 31.78 -12.83 -20.07
CA LEU A 98 31.43 -14.25 -20.13
C LEU A 98 30.23 -14.58 -19.26
N ALA A 99 30.21 -14.11 -18.00
CA ALA A 99 29.09 -14.32 -17.09
C ALA A 99 27.80 -13.71 -17.65
N LYS A 100 27.83 -12.47 -18.18
CA LYS A 100 26.67 -11.84 -18.82
C LYS A 100 26.20 -12.61 -20.06
N LEU A 101 27.12 -13.10 -20.90
CA LEU A 101 26.78 -13.93 -22.08
C LEU A 101 26.07 -15.21 -21.67
N LEU A 102 26.60 -15.94 -20.68
CA LEU A 102 25.99 -17.18 -20.17
C LEU A 102 24.56 -16.94 -19.65
N LEU A 103 24.35 -15.86 -18.89
CA LEU A 103 23.05 -15.50 -18.31
C LEU A 103 22.02 -15.05 -19.35
N SER A 104 22.46 -14.53 -20.51
CA SER A 104 21.57 -14.06 -21.56
C SER A 104 20.99 -15.16 -22.46
N SER A 105 21.42 -16.42 -22.29
CA SER A 105 21.02 -17.54 -23.13
C SER A 105 19.75 -18.26 -22.61
N GLY A 106 18.57 -17.68 -22.84
CA GLY A 106 17.28 -18.13 -22.26
C GLY A 106 16.74 -19.49 -22.71
N THR A 107 17.31 -20.60 -22.25
CA THR A 107 16.79 -21.96 -22.48
C THR A 107 16.85 -22.78 -21.18
N ALA A 108 16.05 -23.85 -21.06
CA ALA A 108 15.99 -24.72 -19.87
C ALA A 108 17.33 -25.32 -19.35
N THR A 109 18.45 -25.11 -20.05
CA THR A 109 19.83 -25.31 -19.54
C THR A 109 20.31 -24.20 -18.58
N ASP A 110 19.45 -23.23 -18.25
CA ASP A 110 19.70 -22.07 -17.40
C ASP A 110 20.34 -22.43 -16.05
N SER A 111 20.02 -23.57 -15.44
CA SER A 111 20.57 -23.89 -14.12
C SER A 111 22.08 -24.15 -14.14
N LYS A 112 22.59 -24.84 -15.18
CA LYS A 112 24.02 -25.15 -15.32
C LYS A 112 24.81 -23.91 -15.73
N LYS A 113 24.31 -23.16 -16.71
CA LYS A 113 24.96 -21.92 -17.18
C LYS A 113 24.94 -20.83 -16.10
N ARG A 114 23.87 -20.74 -15.32
CA ARG A 114 23.80 -19.83 -14.16
C ARG A 114 24.77 -20.24 -13.06
N SER A 115 24.92 -21.54 -12.76
CA SER A 115 25.94 -21.99 -11.80
C SER A 115 27.35 -21.70 -12.28
N GLU A 116 27.61 -21.86 -13.58
CA GLU A 116 28.91 -21.53 -14.18
C GLU A 116 29.17 -20.02 -14.12
N ALA A 117 28.19 -19.19 -14.45
CA ALA A 117 28.29 -17.74 -14.35
C ALA A 117 28.57 -17.29 -12.90
N ILE A 118 27.92 -17.89 -11.90
CA ILE A 118 28.18 -17.62 -10.49
C ILE A 118 29.62 -18.00 -10.12
N ALA A 119 30.10 -19.19 -10.53
CA ALA A 119 31.47 -19.61 -10.25
C ALA A 119 32.53 -18.70 -10.91
N ILE A 120 32.26 -18.20 -12.12
CA ILE A 120 33.12 -17.21 -12.79
C ILE A 120 33.11 -15.90 -12.00
N LEU A 121 31.95 -15.42 -11.59
CA LEU A 121 31.81 -14.19 -10.82
C LEU A 121 32.51 -14.27 -9.47
N GLU A 122 32.40 -15.40 -8.78
CA GLU A 122 33.14 -15.69 -7.54
C GLU A 122 34.66 -15.62 -7.76
N LYS A 123 35.18 -16.16 -8.87
CA LYS A 123 36.61 -16.10 -9.21
C LYS A 123 37.10 -14.66 -9.43
N ILE A 124 36.23 -13.76 -9.91
CA ILE A 124 36.62 -12.39 -10.28
C ILE A 124 36.24 -11.31 -9.26
N VAL A 125 35.47 -11.65 -8.22
CA VAL A 125 34.86 -10.68 -7.31
C VAL A 125 35.87 -9.84 -6.52
N ASP A 126 37.03 -10.43 -6.22
CA ASP A 126 38.13 -9.83 -5.45
C ASP A 126 39.03 -8.92 -6.30
N HIS A 127 38.78 -8.80 -7.61
CA HIS A 127 39.58 -8.00 -8.54
C HIS A 127 39.02 -6.59 -8.80
N ASP A 128 38.31 -6.01 -7.82
CA ASP A 128 37.76 -4.65 -7.86
C ASP A 128 36.98 -4.32 -9.14
N ILE A 129 36.12 -5.26 -9.59
CA ILE A 129 35.18 -5.05 -10.69
C ILE A 129 33.78 -4.82 -10.09
N PRO A 130 33.32 -3.57 -9.96
CA PRO A 130 32.06 -3.25 -9.28
C PRO A 130 30.85 -3.94 -9.93
N GLU A 131 30.81 -4.03 -11.26
CA GLU A 131 29.71 -4.66 -11.98
C GLU A 131 29.66 -6.17 -11.74
N ALA A 132 30.81 -6.81 -11.51
CA ALA A 132 30.86 -8.22 -11.16
C ALA A 132 30.35 -8.45 -9.73
N GLN A 133 30.75 -7.59 -8.79
CA GLN A 133 30.26 -7.60 -7.41
C GLN A 133 28.74 -7.42 -7.35
N TRP A 134 28.19 -6.45 -8.10
CA TRP A 134 26.76 -6.24 -8.20
C TRP A 134 26.03 -7.45 -8.80
N LEU A 135 26.48 -7.94 -9.95
CA LEU A 135 25.84 -9.05 -10.64
C LEU A 135 25.84 -10.33 -9.79
N LEU A 136 26.94 -10.60 -9.08
CA LEU A 136 27.02 -11.73 -8.15
C LEU A 136 26.03 -11.58 -7.00
N ALA A 137 25.97 -10.40 -6.38
CA ALA A 137 25.06 -10.14 -5.27
C ALA A 137 23.59 -10.32 -5.67
N GLU A 138 23.21 -9.87 -6.86
CA GLU A 138 21.87 -10.04 -7.40
C GLU A 138 21.53 -11.53 -7.64
N LEU A 139 22.44 -12.28 -8.25
CA LEU A 139 22.25 -13.71 -8.52
C LEU A 139 22.12 -14.52 -7.23
N VAL A 140 22.97 -14.23 -6.23
CA VAL A 140 22.94 -14.91 -4.93
C VAL A 140 21.66 -14.60 -4.17
N LYS A 141 21.17 -13.35 -4.23
CA LYS A 141 19.90 -12.94 -3.62
C LYS A 141 18.70 -13.69 -4.23
N ASN A 142 18.67 -13.83 -5.56
CA ASN A 142 17.59 -14.51 -6.28
C ASN A 142 17.69 -16.05 -6.23
N SER A 143 18.76 -16.59 -5.66
CA SER A 143 18.92 -18.05 -5.55
C SER A 143 18.11 -18.62 -4.36
N ASN A 144 17.21 -19.56 -4.68
CA ASN A 144 16.43 -20.30 -3.68
C ASN A 144 17.27 -21.31 -2.87
N ARG A 145 18.52 -21.54 -3.25
CA ARG A 145 19.44 -22.41 -2.50
C ARG A 145 20.04 -21.64 -1.33
N TYR A 146 20.23 -22.33 -0.21
CA TYR A 146 21.09 -21.84 0.86
C TYR A 146 22.52 -21.81 0.31
N SER A 147 22.99 -20.62 -0.03
CA SER A 147 24.39 -20.39 -0.40
C SER A 147 25.08 -19.73 0.78
N PRO A 148 26.25 -20.24 1.24
CA PRO A 148 27.05 -19.58 2.27
C PRO A 148 27.43 -18.13 1.88
N LEU A 149 27.31 -17.79 0.59
CA LEU A 149 27.60 -16.48 0.02
C LEU A 149 26.51 -15.44 0.29
N LYS A 150 25.32 -15.84 0.77
CA LYS A 150 24.26 -14.87 1.13
C LYS A 150 24.72 -13.85 2.17
N GLY A 151 25.62 -14.24 3.07
CA GLY A 151 26.23 -13.32 4.05
C GLY A 151 27.19 -12.31 3.42
N SER A 152 27.83 -12.65 2.29
CA SER A 152 28.75 -11.77 1.56
C SER A 152 28.06 -10.88 0.53
N ALA A 153 26.83 -11.23 0.10
CA ALA A 153 26.08 -10.49 -0.90
C ALA A 153 25.93 -9.00 -0.54
N LEU A 154 25.65 -8.69 0.73
CA LEU A 154 25.52 -7.30 1.20
C LEU A 154 26.85 -6.53 1.15
N LYS A 155 27.97 -7.21 1.40
CA LYS A 155 29.30 -6.59 1.29
C LYS A 155 29.57 -6.20 -0.16
N TRP A 156 29.28 -7.10 -1.10
CA TRP A 156 29.44 -6.83 -2.52
C TRP A 156 28.49 -5.74 -3.02
N THR A 157 27.24 -5.68 -2.55
CA THR A 157 26.35 -4.56 -2.88
C THR A 157 26.89 -3.24 -2.35
N ALA A 158 27.48 -3.23 -1.14
CA ALA A 158 28.09 -2.03 -0.58
C ALA A 158 29.31 -1.56 -1.39
N CYS A 159 30.21 -2.48 -1.78
CA CYS A 159 31.35 -2.15 -2.64
C CYS A 159 30.89 -1.59 -4.00
N ALA A 160 29.93 -2.25 -4.66
CA ALA A 160 29.36 -1.79 -5.92
C ALA A 160 28.66 -0.42 -5.80
N ALA A 161 27.94 -0.19 -4.70
CA ALA A 161 27.28 1.07 -4.40
C ALA A 161 28.30 2.21 -4.20
N ASN A 162 29.38 1.94 -3.47
CA ASN A 162 30.48 2.90 -3.24
C ASN A 162 31.24 3.25 -4.53
N ALA A 163 31.30 2.31 -5.48
CA ALA A 163 31.88 2.53 -6.80
C ALA A 163 30.95 3.30 -7.77
N GLY A 164 29.72 3.66 -7.34
CA GLY A 164 28.80 4.48 -8.13
C GLY A 164 27.79 3.70 -8.96
N ILE A 165 27.64 2.38 -8.76
CA ILE A 165 26.58 1.62 -9.43
C ILE A 165 25.21 2.00 -8.83
N VAL A 166 24.37 2.64 -9.63
CA VAL A 166 23.05 3.15 -9.21
C VAL A 166 22.15 2.04 -8.69
N ASP A 167 22.06 0.91 -9.40
CA ASP A 167 21.22 -0.22 -8.99
C ASP A 167 21.65 -0.81 -7.62
N ALA A 168 22.96 -0.86 -7.38
CA ALA A 168 23.53 -1.31 -6.11
C ALA A 168 23.23 -0.34 -4.96
N GLN A 169 23.32 0.98 -5.22
CA GLN A 169 22.95 2.01 -4.25
C GLN A 169 21.47 1.91 -3.85
N ILE A 170 20.57 1.79 -4.83
CA ILE A 170 19.13 1.63 -4.57
C ILE A 170 18.88 0.37 -3.75
N ALA A 171 19.50 -0.75 -4.12
CA ALA A 171 19.33 -2.03 -3.43
C ALA A 171 19.82 -1.98 -1.98
N LEU A 172 20.94 -1.30 -1.71
CA LEU A 172 21.50 -1.14 -0.38
C LEU A 172 20.62 -0.24 0.49
N ILE A 173 20.15 0.89 -0.05
CA ILE A 173 19.24 1.82 0.64
C ILE A 173 17.92 1.13 1.01
N GLU A 174 17.33 0.37 0.10
CA GLU A 174 16.09 -0.38 0.37
C GLU A 174 16.32 -1.52 1.38
N HIS A 175 17.50 -2.14 1.40
CA HIS A 175 17.85 -3.14 2.40
C HIS A 175 17.96 -2.52 3.80
N ALA A 176 18.69 -1.41 3.92
CA ALA A 176 18.84 -0.67 5.18
C ALA A 176 17.48 -0.23 5.73
N TRP A 177 16.60 0.31 4.87
CA TRP A 177 15.24 0.69 5.27
C TRP A 177 14.42 -0.49 5.80
N LYS A 178 14.45 -1.64 5.12
CA LYS A 178 13.70 -2.84 5.53
C LYS A 178 14.15 -3.41 6.87
N ASN A 179 15.42 -3.27 7.20
CA ASN A 179 15.98 -3.73 8.47
C ASN A 179 15.94 -2.67 9.58
N ALA A 180 15.32 -1.51 9.33
CA ALA A 180 15.29 -0.36 10.23
C ALA A 180 16.70 0.16 10.62
N ASP A 181 17.70 -0.04 9.74
CA ASP A 181 19.03 0.54 9.88
C ASP A 181 19.05 1.94 9.25
N TYR A 182 18.55 2.91 10.03
CA TYR A 182 18.35 4.28 9.56
C TYR A 182 19.66 5.05 9.38
N GLU A 183 20.71 4.69 10.12
CA GLU A 183 22.02 5.33 10.02
C GLU A 183 22.67 5.00 8.67
N THR A 184 22.78 3.71 8.33
CA THR A 184 23.28 3.27 7.01
C THR A 184 22.41 3.80 5.88
N PHE A 185 21.08 3.86 6.09
CA PHE A 185 20.18 4.47 5.11
C PHE A 185 20.57 5.93 4.83
N LEU A 186 20.71 6.77 5.86
CA LEU A 186 21.02 8.19 5.68
C LEU A 186 22.41 8.42 5.07
N GLN A 187 23.40 7.63 5.48
CA GLN A 187 24.76 7.72 4.93
C GLN A 187 24.78 7.59 3.39
N HIS A 188 23.98 6.68 2.83
CA HIS A 188 23.92 6.46 1.39
C HIS A 188 22.82 7.28 0.68
N ALA A 189 21.69 7.53 1.33
CA ALA A 189 20.55 8.22 0.71
C ALA A 189 20.71 9.74 0.68
N LEU A 190 21.32 10.37 1.70
CA LEU A 190 21.45 11.83 1.77
C LEU A 190 22.28 12.44 0.62
N PRO A 191 23.45 11.88 0.23
CA PRO A 191 24.20 12.41 -0.90
C PRO A 191 23.38 12.41 -2.19
N ILE A 192 22.62 11.33 -2.43
CA ILE A 192 21.73 11.19 -3.59
C ILE A 192 20.60 12.22 -3.50
N ALA A 193 19.92 12.32 -2.35
CA ALA A 193 18.86 13.31 -2.12
C ALA A 193 19.33 14.74 -2.39
N ARG A 194 20.52 15.11 -1.89
CA ARG A 194 21.12 16.44 -2.09
C ARG A 194 21.48 16.70 -3.54
N SER A 195 22.00 15.69 -4.25
CA SER A 195 22.27 15.81 -5.69
C SER A 195 20.99 16.03 -6.51
N LEU A 196 19.89 15.39 -6.12
CA LEU A 196 18.58 15.60 -6.74
C LEU A 196 18.05 17.02 -6.49
N LEU A 197 18.26 17.58 -5.30
CA LEU A 197 17.90 18.95 -5.01
C LEU A 197 18.73 19.96 -5.83
N GLN A 198 20.03 19.73 -5.99
CA GLN A 198 20.93 20.62 -6.75
C GLN A 198 20.67 20.60 -8.26
N SER A 199 20.39 19.41 -8.82
CA SER A 199 20.16 19.25 -10.26
C SER A 199 18.85 19.90 -10.74
N GLY A 200 17.92 20.23 -9.83
CA GLY A 200 16.65 20.86 -10.19
C GLY A 200 15.80 20.04 -11.16
N ALA A 201 16.04 18.72 -11.25
CA ALA A 201 15.46 17.85 -12.25
C ALA A 201 13.93 17.96 -12.27
N GLN A 202 13.37 18.19 -13.47
CA GLN A 202 11.92 18.25 -13.65
C GLN A 202 11.31 16.83 -13.57
N PRO A 203 10.09 16.70 -13.03
CA PRO A 203 9.50 15.41 -12.66
C PRO A 203 9.10 14.47 -13.82
N GLU A 204 9.45 14.78 -15.06
CA GLU A 204 8.77 14.21 -16.23
C GLU A 204 9.50 13.09 -16.98
N ALA A 205 10.73 12.70 -16.61
CA ALA A 205 11.46 11.68 -17.38
C ALA A 205 12.13 10.53 -16.59
N ALA A 206 12.44 10.68 -15.31
CA ALA A 206 13.38 9.75 -14.65
C ALA A 206 12.79 8.87 -13.52
N ASP A 207 11.65 9.23 -12.90
CA ASP A 207 11.14 8.54 -11.70
C ASP A 207 9.78 7.85 -11.97
N THR A 208 9.73 6.97 -12.98
CA THR A 208 8.51 6.18 -13.30
C THR A 208 8.05 5.32 -12.13
N ASP A 209 8.98 4.92 -11.27
CA ASP A 209 8.76 3.96 -10.19
C ASP A 209 8.57 4.63 -8.81
N GLY A 210 8.68 5.97 -8.74
CA GLY A 210 8.54 6.75 -7.50
C GLY A 210 9.63 6.51 -6.45
N HIS A 211 10.79 5.99 -6.86
CA HIS A 211 11.93 5.73 -5.99
C HIS A 211 12.53 7.04 -5.47
N SER A 212 12.73 8.04 -6.33
CA SER A 212 13.29 9.33 -5.93
C SER A 212 12.34 10.06 -4.97
N ALA A 213 11.04 10.03 -5.28
CA ALA A 213 10.02 10.61 -4.42
C ALA A 213 10.00 9.97 -3.01
N ARG A 214 10.11 8.63 -2.94
CA ARG A 214 10.15 7.88 -1.68
C ARG A 214 11.44 8.12 -0.90
N LEU A 215 12.57 8.17 -1.59
CA LEU A 215 13.88 8.43 -0.97
C LEU A 215 13.89 9.82 -0.32
N LEU A 216 13.45 10.86 -1.05
CA LEU A 216 13.36 12.23 -0.55
C LEU A 216 12.43 12.34 0.67
N LEU A 217 11.25 11.70 0.61
CA LEU A 217 10.31 11.65 1.73
C LEU A 217 10.97 11.05 2.99
N ARG A 218 11.57 9.87 2.85
CA ARG A 218 12.19 9.13 3.96
C ARG A 218 13.38 9.89 4.56
N CYS A 219 14.22 10.50 3.72
CA CYS A 219 15.33 11.33 4.18
C CYS A 219 14.81 12.51 5.02
N GLY A 220 13.80 13.24 4.53
CA GLY A 220 13.22 14.35 5.28
C GLY A 220 12.59 13.94 6.61
N GLN A 221 11.93 12.77 6.67
CA GLN A 221 11.35 12.24 7.92
C GLN A 221 12.42 11.88 8.96
N LEU A 222 13.51 11.23 8.53
CA LEU A 222 14.60 10.84 9.42
C LEU A 222 15.40 12.07 9.89
N LEU A 223 15.71 13.00 8.99
CA LEU A 223 16.35 14.27 9.35
C LEU A 223 15.50 15.06 10.36
N PHE A 224 14.19 15.10 10.16
CA PHE A 224 13.28 15.74 11.12
C PHE A 224 13.37 15.08 12.51
N LYS A 225 13.49 13.75 12.56
CA LYS A 225 13.61 13.02 13.82
C LYS A 225 14.96 13.24 14.53
N GLU A 226 16.06 13.34 13.79
CA GLU A 226 17.42 13.49 14.35
C GLU A 226 17.77 14.94 14.68
N GLN A 227 17.39 15.87 13.81
CA GLN A 227 17.89 17.24 13.79
C GLN A 227 16.79 18.28 14.08
N GLY A 228 15.51 17.90 13.97
CA GLY A 228 14.39 18.79 14.23
C GLY A 228 14.43 20.04 13.35
N ASP A 229 14.53 21.22 13.98
CA ASP A 229 14.52 22.51 13.29
C ASP A 229 15.88 22.91 12.70
N SER A 230 17.00 22.28 13.07
CA SER A 230 18.32 22.72 12.58
C SER A 230 18.50 22.49 11.07
N ALA A 231 17.75 21.55 10.49
CA ALA A 231 17.72 21.26 9.06
C ALA A 231 16.36 21.60 8.41
N ALA A 232 15.60 22.54 8.99
CA ALA A 232 14.24 22.85 8.57
C ALA A 232 14.10 23.20 7.07
N GLU A 233 15.04 23.97 6.51
CA GLU A 233 15.02 24.36 5.09
C GLU A 233 15.34 23.17 4.16
N GLU A 234 16.27 22.31 4.57
CA GLU A 234 16.65 21.11 3.81
C GLU A 234 15.48 20.11 3.80
N ILE A 235 14.86 19.86 4.96
CA ILE A 235 13.68 18.98 5.10
C ILE A 235 12.52 19.49 4.22
N GLN A 236 12.23 20.79 4.28
CA GLN A 236 11.18 21.39 3.47
C GLN A 236 11.47 21.21 1.97
N SER A 237 12.71 21.45 1.53
CA SER A 237 13.11 21.31 0.13
C SER A 237 12.96 19.86 -0.36
N MET A 238 13.34 18.88 0.48
CA MET A 238 13.16 17.46 0.17
C MET A 238 11.68 17.09 0.01
N TRP A 239 10.81 17.53 0.94
CA TRP A 239 9.38 17.25 0.87
C TRP A 239 8.68 17.99 -0.27
N GLU A 240 9.08 19.24 -0.58
CA GLU A 240 8.60 19.97 -1.75
C GLU A 240 8.93 19.22 -3.04
N MET A 241 10.17 18.75 -3.19
CA MET A 241 10.58 18.00 -4.36
C MET A 241 9.82 16.65 -4.45
N ALA A 242 9.70 15.91 -3.35
CA ALA A 242 8.93 14.67 -3.30
C ALA A 242 7.44 14.89 -3.65
N ALA A 243 6.83 15.99 -3.19
CA ALA A 243 5.45 16.36 -3.51
C ALA A 243 5.28 16.71 -5.01
N ARG A 244 6.29 17.33 -5.63
CA ARG A 244 6.33 17.57 -7.09
C ARG A 244 6.40 16.26 -7.88
N TYR A 245 7.11 15.25 -7.37
CA TYR A 245 7.07 13.87 -7.86
C TYR A 245 5.75 13.12 -7.51
N LYS A 246 4.67 13.84 -7.20
CA LYS A 246 3.33 13.29 -6.90
C LYS A 246 3.31 12.30 -5.73
N ASN A 247 4.18 12.49 -4.73
CA ASN A 247 4.08 11.73 -3.48
C ASN A 247 3.05 12.37 -2.55
N ALA A 248 1.95 11.65 -2.28
CA ALA A 248 0.84 12.12 -1.47
C ALA A 248 1.22 12.39 -0.02
N GLU A 249 2.09 11.53 0.53
CA GLU A 249 2.52 11.63 1.92
C GLU A 249 3.47 12.81 2.13
N ALA A 250 4.36 13.07 1.18
CA ALA A 250 5.20 14.27 1.21
C ALA A 250 4.36 15.56 1.13
N ALA A 251 3.40 15.62 0.20
CA ALA A 251 2.48 16.76 0.10
C ALA A 251 1.67 16.97 1.40
N PHE A 252 1.27 15.88 2.06
CA PHE A 252 0.58 15.95 3.34
C PHE A 252 1.47 16.51 4.46
N LEU A 253 2.68 15.98 4.63
CA LEU A 253 3.63 16.45 5.64
C LEU A 253 4.01 17.91 5.42
N LEU A 254 4.22 18.30 4.17
CA LEU A 254 4.49 19.69 3.79
C LEU A 254 3.30 20.62 4.09
N GLY A 255 2.07 20.12 3.89
CA GLY A 255 0.85 20.81 4.27
C GLY A 255 0.79 21.10 5.77
N LEU A 256 1.06 20.08 6.60
CA LEU A 256 1.13 20.20 8.05
C LEU A 256 2.27 21.14 8.50
N TRP A 257 3.43 21.04 7.83
CA TRP A 257 4.61 21.88 8.07
C TRP A 257 4.30 23.37 7.88
N HIS A 258 3.67 23.73 6.75
CA HIS A 258 3.28 25.13 6.51
C HIS A 258 2.17 25.63 7.44
N ALA A 259 1.28 24.75 7.90
CA ALA A 259 0.25 25.08 8.87
C ALA A 259 0.75 25.10 10.32
N ARG A 260 1.97 24.60 10.59
CA ARG A 260 2.52 24.36 11.93
C ARG A 260 1.52 23.61 12.82
N MET A 261 1.05 22.48 12.31
CA MET A 261 0.12 21.61 13.02
C MET A 261 0.56 20.16 12.92
N ASP A 262 0.23 19.36 13.93
CA ASP A 262 0.35 17.90 13.88
C ASP A 262 -0.86 17.27 13.17
N GLU A 263 -0.84 15.95 13.00
CA GLU A 263 -1.94 15.19 12.38
C GLU A 263 -3.28 15.31 13.16
N ASN A 264 -3.22 15.70 14.44
CA ASN A 264 -4.38 15.91 15.30
C ASN A 264 -4.85 17.37 15.32
N GLY A 265 -4.18 18.25 14.58
CA GLY A 265 -4.43 19.70 14.54
C GLY A 265 -4.06 20.46 15.82
N LYS A 266 -3.12 19.95 16.62
CA LYS A 266 -2.42 20.72 17.65
C LYS A 266 -1.30 21.52 17.01
N ARG A 267 -1.05 22.73 17.52
CA ARG A 267 -0.01 23.61 17.00
C ARG A 267 1.37 23.05 17.31
N THR A 268 2.25 23.03 16.32
CA THR A 268 3.66 22.65 16.45
C THR A 268 4.54 23.89 16.41
N LEU A 269 5.73 23.79 17.01
CA LEU A 269 6.73 24.86 16.98
C LEU A 269 7.65 24.73 15.76
N PHE A 270 7.82 23.50 15.26
CA PHE A 270 8.67 23.18 14.13
C PHE A 270 8.15 23.75 12.81
N GLY A 271 9.06 24.23 11.97
CA GLY A 271 8.73 24.72 10.64
C GLY A 271 9.74 25.73 10.08
N ALA A 272 10.05 25.61 8.80
CA ALA A 272 10.85 26.61 8.09
C ALA A 272 10.00 27.85 7.75
N GLY A 273 10.47 29.02 8.19
CA GLY A 273 9.85 30.30 7.90
C GLY A 273 8.47 30.52 8.54
N PRO A 274 7.73 31.58 8.15
CA PRO A 274 6.44 31.92 8.75
C PRO A 274 5.32 30.95 8.32
N THR A 275 4.33 30.78 9.20
CA THR A 275 3.11 30.01 8.92
C THR A 275 2.41 30.51 7.65
N SER A 276 2.10 29.60 6.71
CA SER A 276 1.41 29.93 5.47
C SER A 276 0.26 28.97 5.19
N PHE A 277 -0.93 29.33 5.66
CA PHE A 277 -2.12 28.49 5.49
C PHE A 277 -2.55 28.35 4.03
N LYS A 278 -2.27 29.35 3.18
CA LYS A 278 -2.51 29.25 1.73
C LYS A 278 -1.70 28.11 1.10
N LYS A 279 -0.41 28.01 1.45
CA LYS A 279 0.45 26.89 1.01
C LYS A 279 0.00 25.57 1.63
N ALA A 280 -0.33 25.57 2.92
CA ALA A 280 -0.84 24.38 3.60
C ALA A 280 -2.09 23.81 2.91
N ILE A 281 -3.09 24.65 2.62
CA ILE A 281 -4.32 24.25 1.95
C ILE A 281 -4.02 23.70 0.55
N HIS A 282 -3.13 24.35 -0.20
CA HIS A 282 -2.73 23.87 -1.53
C HIS A 282 -2.17 22.44 -1.50
N TRP A 283 -1.16 22.21 -0.65
CA TRP A 283 -0.50 20.90 -0.56
C TRP A 283 -1.41 19.81 0.04
N LEU A 284 -2.22 20.14 1.05
CA LEU A 284 -3.19 19.19 1.60
C LEU A 284 -4.29 18.84 0.58
N THR A 285 -4.72 19.80 -0.24
CA THR A 285 -5.70 19.54 -1.31
C THR A 285 -5.09 18.62 -2.37
N GLN A 286 -3.82 18.82 -2.73
CA GLN A 286 -3.10 17.93 -3.64
C GLN A 286 -2.98 16.51 -3.06
N ALA A 287 -2.58 16.37 -1.79
CA ALA A 287 -2.48 15.07 -1.12
C ALA A 287 -3.85 14.37 -1.05
N GLY A 288 -4.90 15.11 -0.72
CA GLY A 288 -6.27 14.61 -0.69
C GLY A 288 -6.77 14.17 -2.08
N GLY A 289 -6.44 14.92 -3.13
CA GLY A 289 -6.73 14.57 -4.52
C GLY A 289 -6.01 13.31 -5.01
N GLN A 290 -4.90 12.94 -4.38
CA GLN A 290 -4.18 11.68 -4.60
C GLN A 290 -4.74 10.50 -3.77
N GLY A 291 -5.87 10.70 -3.07
CA GLY A 291 -6.57 9.66 -2.34
C GLY A 291 -6.21 9.54 -0.86
N LEU A 292 -5.45 10.50 -0.30
CA LEU A 292 -5.01 10.43 1.10
C LEU A 292 -6.09 10.97 2.07
N PRO A 293 -6.74 10.12 2.90
CA PRO A 293 -7.87 10.56 3.74
C PRO A 293 -7.46 11.52 4.86
N LYS A 294 -6.25 11.33 5.43
CA LYS A 294 -5.71 12.18 6.51
C LYS A 294 -5.52 13.64 6.08
N ALA A 295 -5.28 13.91 4.80
CA ALA A 295 -5.16 15.27 4.28
C ALA A 295 -6.49 16.04 4.32
N TRP A 296 -7.59 15.39 3.92
CA TRP A 296 -8.93 15.96 4.03
C TRP A 296 -9.33 16.21 5.48
N TYR A 297 -8.95 15.31 6.39
CA TYR A 297 -9.16 15.53 7.81
C TYR A 297 -8.38 16.75 8.33
N ALA A 298 -7.10 16.90 7.98
CA ALA A 298 -6.30 18.07 8.35
C ALA A 298 -6.91 19.37 7.81
N LEU A 299 -7.39 19.39 6.56
CA LEU A 299 -8.12 20.53 6.00
C LEU A 299 -9.38 20.87 6.80
N SER A 300 -10.13 19.87 7.26
CA SER A 300 -11.31 20.11 8.11
C SER A 300 -10.94 20.84 9.41
N LEU A 301 -9.81 20.49 10.03
CA LEU A 301 -9.31 21.13 11.25
C LEU A 301 -8.87 22.57 11.01
N ILE A 302 -8.23 22.85 9.88
CA ILE A 302 -7.81 24.21 9.48
C ILE A 302 -9.01 25.16 9.36
N TYR A 303 -10.10 24.70 8.74
CA TYR A 303 -11.32 25.53 8.57
C TYR A 303 -12.21 25.57 9.83
N GLN A 304 -12.04 24.61 10.74
CA GLN A 304 -12.79 24.56 12.00
C GLN A 304 -12.26 25.56 13.03
N LYS A 305 -10.93 25.69 13.13
CA LYS A 305 -10.27 26.54 14.12
C LYS A 305 -9.93 27.90 13.53
N ALA A 306 -10.35 28.97 14.22
CA ALA A 306 -10.03 30.35 13.81
C ALA A 306 -8.54 30.67 13.88
N GLU A 307 -7.75 29.85 14.59
CA GLU A 307 -6.29 29.96 14.71
C GLU A 307 -5.55 29.71 13.40
N PHE A 308 -6.17 28.96 12.47
CA PHE A 308 -5.51 28.47 11.26
C PHE A 308 -6.06 29.06 9.97
N SER A 309 -7.28 29.58 9.95
CA SER A 309 -7.83 30.25 8.76
C SER A 309 -9.06 31.07 9.13
N GLN A 310 -9.63 31.76 8.13
CA GLN A 310 -10.99 32.29 8.29
C GLN A 310 -11.95 31.12 8.52
N ARG A 311 -12.46 31.03 9.76
CA ARG A 311 -13.33 29.95 10.19
C ARG A 311 -14.52 29.79 9.24
N ASN A 312 -14.63 28.61 8.64
CA ASN A 312 -15.72 28.25 7.74
C ASN A 312 -16.23 26.84 8.08
N LEU A 313 -17.28 26.78 8.90
CA LEU A 313 -17.84 25.51 9.37
C LEU A 313 -18.42 24.66 8.22
N SER A 314 -18.96 25.29 7.17
CA SER A 314 -19.51 24.57 6.02
C SER A 314 -18.42 23.84 5.24
N ALA A 315 -17.27 24.50 5.01
CA ALA A 315 -16.12 23.88 4.37
C ALA A 315 -15.51 22.79 5.25
N ALA A 316 -15.38 23.03 6.56
CA ALA A 316 -14.89 22.05 7.52
C ALA A 316 -15.74 20.76 7.50
N GLN A 317 -17.07 20.88 7.52
CA GLN A 317 -17.99 19.74 7.46
C GLN A 317 -17.87 18.95 6.16
N ARG A 318 -17.75 19.64 5.01
CA ARG A 318 -17.54 19.00 3.70
C ARG A 318 -16.25 18.19 3.67
N TYR A 319 -15.13 18.74 4.14
CA TYR A 319 -13.86 18.01 4.18
C TYR A 319 -13.85 16.88 5.21
N LEU A 320 -14.58 17.03 6.32
CA LEU A 320 -14.77 15.95 7.28
C LEU A 320 -15.58 14.79 6.68
N GLU A 321 -16.62 15.10 5.91
CA GLU A 321 -17.39 14.12 5.14
C GLU A 321 -16.54 13.38 4.12
N THR A 322 -15.74 14.09 3.32
CA THR A 322 -14.86 13.44 2.34
C THR A 322 -13.84 12.53 3.03
N ALA A 323 -13.21 12.98 4.11
CA ALA A 323 -12.29 12.17 4.90
C ALA A 323 -12.96 10.90 5.46
N ALA A 324 -14.17 11.03 6.01
CA ALA A 324 -14.92 9.91 6.57
C ALA A 324 -15.36 8.89 5.52
N ASN A 325 -15.81 9.37 4.34
CA ASN A 325 -16.17 8.55 3.19
C ASN A 325 -14.96 7.75 2.68
N LEU A 326 -13.77 8.37 2.67
CA LEU A 326 -12.51 7.73 2.28
C LEU A 326 -11.90 6.82 3.37
N GLY A 327 -12.57 6.63 4.51
CA GLY A 327 -12.14 5.67 5.52
C GLY A 327 -11.34 6.23 6.70
N HIS A 328 -11.19 7.55 6.84
CA HIS A 328 -10.38 8.11 7.92
C HIS A 328 -11.01 7.84 9.32
N PRO A 329 -10.37 7.08 10.23
CA PRO A 329 -11.00 6.58 11.45
C PRO A 329 -11.51 7.70 12.36
N ARG A 330 -10.68 8.72 12.59
CA ARG A 330 -11.05 9.87 13.42
C ARG A 330 -12.16 10.71 12.80
N ALA A 331 -12.18 10.86 11.47
CA ALA A 331 -13.22 11.64 10.79
C ALA A 331 -14.58 10.93 10.89
N GLN A 332 -14.60 9.60 10.75
CA GLN A 332 -15.79 8.78 10.94
C GLN A 332 -16.32 8.89 12.39
N TYR A 333 -15.43 8.84 13.38
CA TYR A 333 -15.81 9.04 14.77
C TYR A 333 -16.43 10.42 15.01
N GLU A 334 -15.79 11.50 14.55
CA GLU A 334 -16.33 12.87 14.70
C GLU A 334 -17.69 13.04 13.98
N ARG A 335 -17.89 12.38 12.83
CA ARG A 335 -19.19 12.35 12.14
C ARG A 335 -20.25 11.60 12.96
N GLY A 336 -19.90 10.45 13.52
CA GLY A 336 -20.79 9.68 14.39
C GLY A 336 -21.17 10.45 15.66
N LEU A 337 -20.21 11.11 16.29
CA LEU A 337 -20.41 11.95 17.46
C LEU A 337 -21.29 13.16 17.14
N HIS A 338 -21.06 13.83 16.02
CA HIS A 338 -21.89 14.95 15.57
C HIS A 338 -23.34 14.51 15.32
N ALA A 339 -23.55 13.38 14.65
CA ALA A 339 -24.89 12.82 14.45
C ALA A 339 -25.55 12.49 15.79
N TRP A 340 -24.83 11.86 16.73
CA TRP A 340 -25.37 11.53 18.05
C TRP A 340 -25.78 12.75 18.88
N ARG A 341 -25.01 13.85 18.81
CA ARG A 341 -25.33 15.12 19.48
C ARG A 341 -26.60 15.74 18.92
N ASN A 342 -26.79 15.68 17.60
CA ASN A 342 -27.93 16.28 16.90
C ASN A 342 -29.11 15.31 16.76
N ARG A 343 -29.17 14.23 17.54
CA ARG A 343 -30.23 13.22 17.42
C ARG A 343 -31.65 13.74 17.69
N ARG A 344 -31.76 14.83 18.45
CA ARG A 344 -33.03 15.48 18.76
C ARG A 344 -33.58 16.27 17.57
N ASP A 345 -32.70 16.72 16.67
CA ASP A 345 -33.06 17.55 15.53
C ASP A 345 -33.60 16.70 14.38
N ASN A 346 -33.08 15.47 14.21
CA ASN A 346 -33.54 14.53 13.20
C ASN A 346 -33.41 13.10 13.71
N GLU A 347 -34.53 12.36 13.66
CA GLU A 347 -34.61 10.97 14.10
C GLU A 347 -33.67 10.02 13.31
N SER A 348 -33.25 10.36 12.09
CA SER A 348 -32.29 9.54 11.35
C SER A 348 -30.86 9.64 11.88
N ASN A 349 -30.55 10.68 12.65
CA ASN A 349 -29.17 10.93 13.11
C ASN A 349 -28.68 9.85 14.07
N ASP A 350 -29.55 9.23 14.85
CA ASP A 350 -29.25 8.04 15.67
C ASP A 350 -28.71 6.88 14.83
N VAL A 351 -29.36 6.63 13.69
CA VAL A 351 -28.98 5.56 12.76
C VAL A 351 -27.66 5.90 12.08
N GLN A 352 -27.47 7.16 11.67
CA GLN A 352 -26.22 7.65 11.10
C GLN A 352 -25.06 7.61 12.10
N ALA A 353 -25.32 7.90 13.38
CA ALA A 353 -24.33 7.80 14.44
C ALA A 353 -23.80 6.37 14.55
N VAL A 354 -24.70 5.39 14.64
CA VAL A 354 -24.31 3.97 14.68
C VAL A 354 -23.53 3.55 13.44
N TYR A 355 -23.98 3.98 12.25
CA TYR A 355 -23.28 3.68 10.98
C TYR A 355 -21.82 4.13 11.00
N TRP A 356 -21.60 5.41 11.34
CA TRP A 356 -20.26 5.99 11.32
C TRP A 356 -19.38 5.46 12.45
N LEU A 357 -19.94 5.20 13.63
CA LEU A 357 -19.21 4.63 14.76
C LEU A 357 -18.80 3.18 14.48
N GLN A 358 -19.67 2.35 13.89
CA GLN A 358 -19.32 0.99 13.48
C GLN A 358 -18.17 0.99 12.47
N LYS A 359 -18.21 1.87 11.46
CA LYS A 359 -17.11 2.03 10.51
C LYS A 359 -15.80 2.45 11.19
N ALA A 360 -15.87 3.44 12.10
CA ALA A 360 -14.71 3.92 12.83
C ALA A 360 -14.09 2.82 13.71
N THR A 361 -14.92 2.00 14.38
CA THR A 361 -14.47 0.83 15.14
C THR A 361 -13.80 -0.21 14.24
N GLY A 362 -14.36 -0.49 13.05
CA GLY A 362 -13.74 -1.37 12.06
C GLY A 362 -12.37 -0.88 11.58
N ASN A 363 -12.15 0.42 11.58
CA ASN A 363 -10.88 1.07 11.24
C ASN A 363 -9.95 1.32 12.46
N GLY A 364 -10.21 0.67 13.60
CA GLY A 364 -9.33 0.68 14.77
C GLY A 364 -9.53 1.83 15.77
N GLN A 365 -10.57 2.66 15.62
CA GLN A 365 -10.84 3.75 16.57
C GLN A 365 -11.50 3.24 17.86
N THR A 366 -10.76 3.23 18.97
CA THR A 366 -11.23 2.72 20.27
C THR A 366 -12.30 3.61 20.91
N GLU A 367 -12.17 4.93 20.83
CA GLU A 367 -13.19 5.90 21.31
C GLU A 367 -14.55 5.69 20.64
N ALA A 368 -14.55 5.25 19.37
CA ALA A 368 -15.78 4.95 18.66
C ALA A 368 -16.47 3.71 19.23
N ALA A 369 -15.70 2.68 19.61
CA ALA A 369 -16.24 1.47 20.22
C ALA A 369 -16.90 1.75 21.58
N THR A 370 -16.26 2.55 22.42
CA THR A 370 -16.82 2.91 23.74
C THR A 370 -18.07 3.79 23.62
N LEU A 371 -18.13 4.67 22.62
CA LEU A 371 -19.34 5.43 22.33
C LEU A 371 -20.44 4.53 21.74
N LEU A 372 -20.10 3.62 20.84
CA LEU A 372 -21.03 2.69 20.22
C LEU A 372 -21.69 1.77 21.25
N ASP A 373 -20.92 1.19 22.16
CA ASP A 373 -21.43 0.33 23.24
C ASP A 373 -22.37 1.08 24.21
N ARG A 374 -22.24 2.41 24.32
CA ARG A 374 -23.17 3.25 25.11
C ARG A 374 -24.47 3.57 24.37
N ILE A 375 -24.42 3.67 23.04
CA ILE A 375 -25.55 4.13 22.22
C ILE A 375 -26.41 2.97 21.71
N ALA A 376 -25.79 1.84 21.40
CA ALA A 376 -26.42 0.71 20.75
C ALA A 376 -26.17 -0.58 21.52
N VAL A 377 -27.18 -1.45 21.51
CA VAL A 377 -27.18 -2.72 22.22
C VAL A 377 -26.73 -3.83 21.27
N LYS A 378 -25.90 -4.75 21.75
CA LYS A 378 -25.54 -5.96 20.98
C LYS A 378 -26.72 -6.92 20.98
N ALA A 379 -26.95 -7.61 19.86
CA ALA A 379 -28.00 -8.61 19.78
C ALA A 379 -27.77 -9.71 20.84
N GLN A 380 -28.78 -9.94 21.67
CA GLN A 380 -28.79 -10.98 22.70
C GLN A 380 -30.12 -11.73 22.64
N PRO A 381 -30.15 -13.06 22.77
CA PRO A 381 -31.38 -13.79 22.57
C PRO A 381 -32.39 -13.57 23.70
N ALA A 382 -33.65 -13.24 23.36
CA ALA A 382 -34.71 -13.17 24.34
C ALA A 382 -35.14 -14.60 24.75
N LEU A 383 -34.87 -14.98 26.01
CA LEU A 383 -35.15 -16.32 26.52
C LEU A 383 -36.62 -16.73 26.35
N TRP A 384 -37.56 -15.81 26.57
CA TRP A 384 -38.98 -16.06 26.39
C TRP A 384 -39.32 -16.45 24.94
N ALA A 385 -38.67 -15.81 23.96
CA ALA A 385 -38.89 -16.06 22.54
C ALA A 385 -38.22 -17.35 22.09
N VAL A 386 -37.03 -17.65 22.62
CA VAL A 386 -36.36 -18.95 22.40
C VAL A 386 -37.24 -20.10 22.91
N LYS A 387 -37.77 -19.99 24.15
CA LYS A 387 -38.73 -20.96 24.70
C LYS A 387 -39.99 -21.05 23.83
N ALA A 388 -40.53 -19.91 23.37
CA ALA A 388 -41.71 -19.90 22.51
C ALA A 388 -41.50 -20.65 21.19
N LEU A 389 -40.34 -20.45 20.54
CA LEU A 389 -40.01 -21.12 19.28
C LEU A 389 -39.92 -22.65 19.42
N GLN A 390 -39.52 -23.17 20.59
CA GLN A 390 -39.44 -24.61 20.85
C GLN A 390 -40.81 -25.30 20.86
N HIS A 391 -41.88 -24.55 21.13
CA HIS A 391 -43.25 -25.06 21.14
C HIS A 391 -43.95 -24.95 19.78
N LEU A 392 -43.36 -24.27 18.81
CA LEU A 392 -43.94 -24.15 17.47
C LEU A 392 -43.68 -25.42 16.65
N THR A 393 -44.75 -26.03 16.15
CA THR A 393 -44.68 -27.14 15.18
C THR A 393 -44.62 -26.59 13.75
N ARG A 394 -44.30 -27.45 12.77
CA ARG A 394 -44.32 -27.04 11.35
C ARG A 394 -45.70 -26.52 10.91
N GLU A 395 -46.76 -27.11 11.45
CA GLU A 395 -48.15 -26.72 11.17
C GLU A 395 -48.52 -25.35 11.79
N THR A 396 -48.01 -25.04 12.99
CA THR A 396 -48.24 -23.71 13.58
C THR A 396 -47.46 -22.62 12.84
N VAL A 397 -46.24 -22.92 12.38
CA VAL A 397 -45.45 -22.00 11.56
C VAL A 397 -46.09 -21.72 10.20
N SER A 398 -46.67 -22.74 9.55
CA SER A 398 -47.36 -22.55 8.26
C SER A 398 -48.67 -21.78 8.39
N SER A 399 -49.43 -22.00 9.47
CA SER A 399 -50.69 -21.29 9.74
C SER A 399 -50.48 -19.87 10.26
N HIS A 400 -49.38 -19.61 10.97
CA HIS A 400 -49.08 -18.30 11.58
C HIS A 400 -47.65 -17.82 11.27
N PRO A 401 -47.31 -17.62 9.97
CA PRO A 401 -45.94 -17.33 9.56
C PRO A 401 -45.41 -15.99 10.09
N PHE A 402 -46.28 -14.97 10.20
CA PHE A 402 -45.89 -13.65 10.71
C PHE A 402 -45.56 -13.66 12.20
N LEU A 403 -46.35 -14.37 12.99
CA LEU A 403 -46.08 -14.52 14.42
C LEU A 403 -44.78 -15.31 14.65
N ALA A 404 -44.58 -16.40 13.91
CA ALA A 404 -43.34 -17.17 13.99
C ALA A 404 -42.11 -16.32 13.63
N ALA A 405 -42.20 -15.50 12.59
CA ALA A 405 -41.14 -14.57 12.20
C ALA A 405 -40.87 -13.49 13.26
N ARG A 406 -41.91 -12.93 13.89
CA ARG A 406 -41.75 -11.98 15.01
C ARG A 406 -41.06 -12.62 16.22
N LEU A 407 -41.39 -13.88 16.53
CA LEU A 407 -40.74 -14.65 17.61
C LEU A 407 -39.28 -14.96 17.28
N GLU A 408 -38.97 -15.28 16.04
CA GLU A 408 -37.59 -15.43 15.59
C GLU A 408 -36.81 -14.12 15.74
N LEU A 409 -37.38 -13.00 15.30
CA LEU A 409 -36.76 -11.69 15.42
C LEU A 409 -36.49 -11.35 16.90
N ALA A 410 -37.45 -11.64 17.78
CA ALA A 410 -37.28 -11.48 19.22
C ALA A 410 -36.19 -12.40 19.81
N ALA A 411 -36.12 -13.65 19.37
CA ALA A 411 -35.12 -14.62 19.80
C ALA A 411 -33.71 -14.28 19.31
N VAL A 412 -33.55 -13.56 18.20
CA VAL A 412 -32.24 -13.12 17.70
C VAL A 412 -31.82 -11.79 18.31
N PHE A 413 -32.72 -10.80 18.35
CA PHE A 413 -32.38 -9.43 18.73
C PHE A 413 -32.71 -9.06 20.17
N GLY A 414 -33.35 -9.94 20.95
CA GLY A 414 -33.61 -9.66 22.36
C GLY A 414 -34.79 -8.72 22.55
N LEU A 415 -35.83 -8.90 21.74
CA LEU A 415 -37.03 -8.08 21.85
C LEU A 415 -37.89 -8.56 23.02
N SER A 416 -38.44 -7.60 23.77
CA SER A 416 -39.53 -7.86 24.70
C SER A 416 -40.80 -8.29 23.95
N ARG A 417 -41.76 -8.87 24.67
CA ARG A 417 -43.05 -9.29 24.07
C ARG A 417 -43.77 -8.13 23.37
N PRO A 418 -43.90 -6.92 23.96
CA PRO A 418 -44.52 -5.80 23.27
C PRO A 418 -43.75 -5.38 22.02
N GLU A 419 -42.42 -5.28 22.08
CA GLU A 419 -41.59 -4.93 20.93
C GLU A 419 -41.75 -5.95 19.80
N ALA A 420 -41.68 -7.25 20.08
CA ALA A 420 -41.85 -8.29 19.05
C ALA A 420 -43.19 -8.17 18.30
N LEU A 421 -44.27 -7.87 19.03
CA LEU A 421 -45.63 -7.83 18.48
C LEU A 421 -46.00 -6.48 17.84
N LEU A 422 -45.40 -5.38 18.29
CA LEU A 422 -45.74 -4.01 17.85
C LEU A 422 -44.74 -3.42 16.87
N LEU A 423 -43.50 -3.94 16.80
CA LEU A 423 -42.48 -3.40 15.92
C LEU A 423 -42.94 -3.45 14.46
N ASP A 424 -42.85 -2.30 13.81
CA ASP A 424 -42.97 -2.22 12.36
C ASP A 424 -41.64 -2.65 11.72
N ILE A 425 -41.66 -3.82 11.09
CA ILE A 425 -40.47 -4.47 10.53
C ILE A 425 -39.89 -3.65 9.36
N HIS A 426 -40.74 -2.94 8.61
CA HIS A 426 -40.33 -2.13 7.46
C HIS A 426 -39.45 -0.96 7.86
N SER A 427 -39.88 -0.20 8.88
CA SER A 427 -39.12 0.93 9.38
C SER A 427 -37.98 0.53 10.32
N ALA A 428 -38.04 -0.66 10.92
CA ALA A 428 -37.03 -1.15 11.86
C ALA A 428 -35.68 -1.50 11.21
N ASP A 429 -35.67 -2.09 10.01
CA ASP A 429 -34.42 -2.45 9.34
C ASP A 429 -33.71 -1.22 8.76
N LYS A 430 -32.52 -0.90 9.30
CA LYS A 430 -31.67 0.20 8.82
C LYS A 430 -30.36 -0.29 8.19
N GLY A 431 -30.26 -1.57 7.83
CA GLY A 431 -29.08 -2.15 7.21
C GLY A 431 -28.06 -2.64 8.24
N HIS A 432 -27.48 -1.70 9.01
CA HIS A 432 -26.40 -1.94 9.99
C HIS A 432 -26.86 -2.00 11.45
N CYS A 433 -28.12 -1.64 11.70
CA CYS A 433 -28.79 -1.82 12.98
C CYS A 433 -30.29 -2.04 12.79
N LEU A 434 -30.92 -2.63 13.80
CA LEU A 434 -32.36 -2.71 13.97
C LEU A 434 -32.81 -1.55 14.88
N LEU A 435 -33.64 -0.68 14.33
CA LEU A 435 -34.27 0.41 15.07
C LEU A 435 -35.56 -0.10 15.73
N VAL A 436 -35.56 -0.20 17.05
CA VAL A 436 -36.74 -0.57 17.83
C VAL A 436 -37.39 0.69 18.36
N ASP A 437 -38.50 1.07 17.74
CA ASP A 437 -39.34 2.17 18.17
C ASP A 437 -40.81 1.75 18.16
N ILE A 438 -41.40 1.66 19.36
CA ILE A 438 -42.81 1.34 19.56
C ILE A 438 -43.53 2.46 20.33
N ARG A 439 -42.94 3.66 20.41
CA ARG A 439 -43.48 4.78 21.22
C ARG A 439 -44.88 5.20 20.80
N GLU A 440 -45.21 5.01 19.52
CA GLU A 440 -46.54 5.24 18.97
C GLU A 440 -47.62 4.44 19.70
N PHE A 441 -47.34 3.17 19.99
CA PHE A 441 -48.29 2.25 20.63
C PHE A 441 -48.04 2.07 22.13
N TYR A 442 -46.82 2.32 22.60
CA TYR A 442 -46.38 2.13 23.98
C TYR A 442 -45.54 3.32 24.44
N ARG A 443 -46.19 4.37 24.95
CA ARG A 443 -45.55 5.66 25.31
C ARG A 443 -44.42 5.57 26.33
N ARG A 444 -44.41 4.53 27.18
CA ARG A 444 -43.35 4.29 28.17
C ARG A 444 -42.10 3.63 27.56
N SER A 445 -42.18 3.13 26.32
CA SER A 445 -41.04 2.51 25.65
C SER A 445 -39.98 3.55 25.30
N LYS A 446 -38.72 3.16 25.40
CA LYS A 446 -37.58 3.95 24.92
C LYS A 446 -37.16 3.41 23.55
N ARG A 447 -36.94 4.34 22.62
CA ARG A 447 -36.31 4.02 21.34
C ARG A 447 -34.91 3.44 21.60
N ARG A 448 -34.60 2.28 21.01
CA ARG A 448 -33.28 1.64 21.13
C ARG A 448 -32.78 1.12 19.78
N LEU A 449 -31.46 1.08 19.65
CA LEU A 449 -30.77 0.60 18.45
C LEU A 449 -30.08 -0.71 18.80
N ILE A 450 -30.33 -1.76 18.01
CA ILE A 450 -29.69 -3.06 18.20
C ILE A 450 -28.75 -3.31 17.02
N LEU A 451 -27.49 -3.58 17.29
CA LEU A 451 -26.49 -3.76 16.26
C LEU A 451 -26.74 -5.06 15.48
N ILE A 452 -26.54 -5.01 14.16
CA ILE A 452 -26.46 -6.20 13.31
C ILE A 452 -24.99 -6.43 13.02
N GLN A 453 -24.40 -7.46 13.62
CA GLN A 453 -22.96 -7.74 13.61
C GLN A 453 -22.64 -9.03 12.87
N THR A 454 -23.56 -10.00 12.83
CA THR A 454 -23.32 -11.30 12.20
C THR A 454 -24.08 -11.48 10.88
N GLY A 455 -23.51 -12.28 9.97
CA GLY A 455 -24.20 -12.65 8.73
C GLY A 455 -25.53 -13.38 8.97
N LYS A 456 -25.63 -14.14 10.07
CA LYS A 456 -26.87 -14.81 10.50
C LYS A 456 -27.95 -13.80 10.88
N GLU A 457 -27.62 -12.81 11.71
CA GLU A 457 -28.56 -11.72 12.07
C GLU A 457 -29.07 -11.00 10.83
N ARG A 458 -28.17 -10.60 9.91
CA ARG A 458 -28.53 -9.93 8.66
C ARG A 458 -29.41 -10.81 7.77
N GLN A 459 -29.13 -12.11 7.69
CA GLN A 459 -29.94 -13.06 6.93
C GLN A 459 -31.34 -13.22 7.53
N THR A 460 -31.46 -13.31 8.85
CA THR A 460 -32.74 -13.38 9.56
C THR A 460 -33.58 -12.13 9.28
N VAL A 461 -33.02 -10.93 9.46
CA VAL A 461 -33.75 -9.67 9.17
C VAL A 461 -34.17 -9.60 7.70
N SER A 462 -33.28 -9.91 6.76
CA SER A 462 -33.63 -9.90 5.33
C SER A 462 -34.72 -10.91 4.97
N ARG A 463 -34.68 -12.13 5.53
CA ARG A 463 -35.69 -13.16 5.28
C ARG A 463 -37.05 -12.72 5.83
N ILE A 464 -37.06 -12.21 7.06
CA ILE A 464 -38.28 -11.72 7.69
C ILE A 464 -38.81 -10.49 6.94
N GLY A 465 -37.96 -9.54 6.57
CA GLY A 465 -38.36 -8.38 5.77
C GLY A 465 -39.07 -8.77 4.47
N ARG A 466 -38.57 -9.78 3.73
CA ARG A 466 -39.24 -10.30 2.53
C ARG A 466 -40.62 -10.90 2.82
N LEU A 467 -40.78 -11.59 3.95
CA LEU A 467 -42.07 -12.14 4.37
C LEU A 467 -43.09 -11.02 4.61
N PHE A 468 -42.63 -9.87 5.12
CA PHE A 468 -43.47 -8.72 5.44
C PHE A 468 -43.62 -7.70 4.31
N GLU A 469 -42.89 -7.82 3.20
CA GLU A 469 -42.75 -6.82 2.13
C GLU A 469 -44.08 -6.22 1.61
N LYS A 470 -45.12 -7.04 1.48
CA LYS A 470 -46.46 -6.63 1.01
C LYS A 470 -47.54 -6.71 2.10
N VAL A 471 -47.13 -6.81 3.34
CA VAL A 471 -48.01 -7.03 4.49
C VAL A 471 -48.17 -5.73 5.25
N ASP A 472 -49.42 -5.31 5.40
CA ASP A 472 -49.76 -4.19 6.28
C ASP A 472 -49.56 -4.62 7.74
N CYS A 473 -48.56 -4.01 8.40
CA CYS A 473 -48.28 -4.22 9.82
C CYS A 473 -49.18 -3.38 10.75
N GLY A 474 -50.09 -2.58 10.19
CA GLY A 474 -51.01 -1.71 10.92
C GLY A 474 -52.21 -2.44 11.53
N LEU A 475 -53.14 -1.66 12.10
CA LEU A 475 -54.31 -2.17 12.82
C LEU A 475 -55.28 -2.99 11.95
N LYS A 476 -55.36 -2.69 10.66
CA LYS A 476 -56.26 -3.32 9.68
C LYS A 476 -55.59 -4.44 8.87
N GLY A 477 -54.30 -4.66 9.09
CA GLY A 477 -53.55 -5.70 8.42
C GLY A 477 -53.91 -7.12 8.87
N PRO A 478 -53.38 -8.15 8.19
CA PRO A 478 -53.71 -9.55 8.45
C PRO A 478 -53.30 -10.03 9.86
N GLU A 479 -52.32 -9.38 10.47
CA GLU A 479 -51.94 -9.64 11.87
C GLU A 479 -52.92 -9.03 12.89
N GLY A 480 -53.76 -8.08 12.47
CA GLY A 480 -54.69 -7.38 13.33
C GLY A 480 -54.00 -6.49 14.39
N ASN A 481 -54.76 -6.04 15.38
CA ASN A 481 -54.27 -5.17 16.45
C ASN A 481 -53.42 -5.91 17.50
N TYR A 482 -52.79 -5.15 18.40
CA TYR A 482 -51.94 -5.70 19.47
C TYR A 482 -52.63 -6.79 20.31
N ARG A 483 -53.90 -6.59 20.68
CA ARG A 483 -54.66 -7.57 21.49
C ARG A 483 -54.85 -8.88 20.73
N GLN A 484 -55.14 -8.82 19.43
CA GLN A 484 -55.28 -10.00 18.58
C GLN A 484 -53.94 -10.76 18.43
N ARG A 485 -52.83 -10.03 18.25
CA ARG A 485 -51.48 -10.63 18.21
C ARG A 485 -51.13 -11.30 19.55
N GLN A 486 -51.41 -10.62 20.66
CA GLN A 486 -51.18 -11.15 22.00
C GLN A 486 -52.05 -12.37 22.30
N TYR A 487 -53.31 -12.37 21.87
CA TYR A 487 -54.21 -13.51 21.99
C TYR A 487 -53.64 -14.73 21.24
N ARG A 488 -53.27 -14.57 19.96
CA ARG A 488 -52.65 -15.65 19.17
C ARG A 488 -51.39 -16.20 19.85
N LEU A 489 -50.53 -15.32 20.36
CA LEU A 489 -49.33 -15.73 21.10
C LEU A 489 -49.68 -16.59 22.33
N LYS A 490 -50.69 -16.18 23.11
CA LYS A 490 -51.13 -16.92 24.31
C LYS A 490 -51.78 -18.26 23.96
N THR A 491 -52.55 -18.33 22.88
CA THR A 491 -53.24 -19.57 22.47
C THR A 491 -52.26 -20.60 21.93
N LEU A 492 -51.19 -20.16 21.26
CA LEU A 492 -50.20 -21.04 20.62
C LEU A 492 -49.08 -21.51 21.56
N LEU A 493 -48.98 -20.93 22.77
CA LEU A 493 -47.94 -21.27 23.74
C LEU A 493 -48.53 -21.83 25.04
N PRO A 494 -47.91 -22.85 25.65
CA PRO A 494 -48.39 -23.42 26.91
C PRO A 494 -48.29 -22.42 28.07
N PRO A 495 -49.19 -22.51 29.07
CA PRO A 495 -49.28 -21.54 30.17
C PRO A 495 -48.02 -21.44 31.04
N VAL A 496 -47.14 -22.46 31.02
CA VAL A 496 -45.88 -22.48 31.79
C VAL A 496 -44.83 -21.47 31.28
N THR A 497 -45.01 -20.92 30.08
CA THR A 497 -44.19 -19.78 29.58
C THR A 497 -44.66 -18.43 30.13
N GLN A 498 -45.73 -18.40 30.93
CA GLN A 498 -46.24 -17.23 31.65
C GLN A 498 -45.59 -17.16 33.04
N GLU A 499 -44.28 -16.87 33.09
CA GLU A 499 -43.70 -16.27 34.31
C GLU A 499 -44.49 -14.99 34.67
N PRO A 500 -44.56 -14.60 35.95
CA PRO A 500 -45.35 -13.46 36.41
C PRO A 500 -45.01 -12.22 35.58
N PRO A 501 -45.89 -11.20 35.52
CA PRO A 501 -45.52 -9.95 34.87
C PRO A 501 -44.19 -9.50 35.46
N GLU A 502 -43.10 -9.60 34.69
CA GLU A 502 -41.86 -8.95 35.04
C GLU A 502 -42.25 -7.51 35.28
N ASP A 503 -41.98 -7.02 36.49
CA ASP A 503 -42.12 -5.61 36.81
C ASP A 503 -41.52 -4.84 35.64
N ASP A 504 -42.34 -3.93 35.11
CA ASP A 504 -42.19 -3.01 33.99
C ASP A 504 -40.95 -2.11 34.14
N THR A 505 -39.78 -2.72 34.32
CA THR A 505 -38.49 -2.08 34.41
C THR A 505 -37.69 -2.61 33.25
N ALA A 506 -37.63 -1.77 32.21
CA ALA A 506 -36.60 -1.88 31.19
C ALA A 506 -35.26 -2.23 31.84
N PRO A 507 -34.36 -3.00 31.17
CA PRO A 507 -33.00 -3.13 31.66
C PRO A 507 -32.49 -1.71 31.96
N GLN A 508 -32.04 -1.50 33.19
CA GLN A 508 -31.53 -0.22 33.66
C GLN A 508 -30.32 0.15 32.77
N ALA A 509 -30.60 0.81 31.65
CA ALA A 509 -29.66 1.71 31.04
C ALA A 509 -29.54 2.87 32.02
N LEU A 510 -28.47 2.80 32.82
CA LEU A 510 -27.96 3.83 33.72
C LEU A 510 -28.44 5.21 33.29
N SER A 511 -29.43 5.74 34.00
CA SER A 511 -29.81 7.15 33.92
C SER A 511 -28.71 7.96 34.60
N PHE A 512 -27.88 8.64 33.83
CA PHE A 512 -27.07 9.72 34.38
C PHE A 512 -27.08 10.92 33.43
N GLN A 513 -27.11 12.09 34.08
CA GLN A 513 -27.27 13.44 33.55
C GLN A 513 -26.27 13.80 32.46
#